data_AF-A0A151H4W4-F1
#
_entry.id   AF-A0A151H4W4-F1
#
_cell.length_a   1.000
_cell.length_b   1.000
_cell.length_c   1.000
_cell.angle_alpha   90.00
_cell.angle_beta   90.00
_cell.angle_gamma   90.00
#
_symmetry.space_group_name_H-M   'P 1'
#
loop_
_entity.id
_entity.type
_entity.pdbx_description
1 polymer ?
#
loop_
_entity_poly.entity_id
_entity_poly.type
_entity_poly.pdbx_seq_one_letter_code
_entity_poly.pdbx_strand_id
1 'polypeptide(L)'
;STEPHFIRCIKPNDTKKPLDWVPSKMLIQLHALSVLEALQLRQLGYSYRRPFKEFLFQFKFIDLSVSENPNLDPKEAALRLLKSSKLPSEEYQLGKTMVFLKQTGAKELTQIQRECLSSWEPLVSVLEAYYAGRRHKKQLLKKTPFIIRAQAHIRRHLVDNNVSPATVQPAF
;
A
#
# COMPACT_ATOMS: atom_id res chain seq x y z
N SER A 1 -32.35 11.00 17.43
CA SER A 1 -31.56 9.96 16.74
C SER A 1 -30.11 10.38 16.74
N THR A 2 -29.17 9.48 17.03
CA THR A 2 -27.71 9.76 17.05
C THR A 2 -27.03 8.99 15.93
N GLU A 3 -25.92 9.50 15.40
CA GLU A 3 -25.08 8.77 14.44
C GLU A 3 -24.28 7.67 15.19
N PRO A 4 -24.41 6.39 14.82
CA PRO A 4 -23.70 5.30 15.51
C PRO A 4 -22.23 5.23 15.06
N HIS A 5 -21.34 5.07 16.05
CA HIS A 5 -19.92 4.81 15.82
C HIS A 5 -19.54 3.46 16.42
N PHE A 6 -18.81 2.63 15.67
CA PHE A 6 -18.45 1.28 16.08
C PHE A 6 -16.94 1.16 16.34
N ILE A 7 -16.57 0.77 17.56
CA ILE A 7 -15.20 0.43 17.94
C ILE A 7 -15.11 -1.09 18.13
N ARG A 8 -14.22 -1.76 17.38
CA ARG A 8 -13.99 -3.21 17.48
C ARG A 8 -12.66 -3.47 18.18
N CYS A 9 -12.71 -3.99 19.40
CA CYS A 9 -11.52 -4.34 20.18
C CYS A 9 -11.08 -5.77 19.88
N ILE A 10 -9.77 -6.02 19.77
CA ILE A 10 -9.23 -7.35 19.48
C ILE A 10 -8.19 -7.76 20.52
N LYS A 11 -8.29 -8.98 21.03
CA LYS A 11 -7.34 -9.59 21.97
C LYS A 11 -6.34 -10.49 21.21
N PRO A 12 -5.05 -10.11 21.06
CA PRO A 12 -4.11 -10.83 20.19
C PRO A 12 -3.61 -12.17 20.76
N ASN A 13 -3.63 -12.33 22.08
CA ASN A 13 -3.21 -13.54 22.80
C ASN A 13 -3.97 -13.67 24.14
N ASP A 14 -4.00 -14.87 24.72
CA ASP A 14 -4.55 -15.10 26.08
C ASP A 14 -3.50 -15.01 27.19
N THR A 15 -2.21 -15.01 26.83
CA THR A 15 -1.07 -14.91 27.76
C THR A 15 -0.94 -13.53 28.40
N LYS A 16 -1.70 -12.53 27.92
CA LYS A 16 -1.65 -11.12 28.32
C LYS A 16 -0.26 -10.49 28.10
N LYS A 17 0.52 -11.03 27.16
CA LYS A 17 1.86 -10.53 26.84
C LYS A 17 1.81 -9.53 25.68
N PRO A 18 2.62 -8.46 25.71
CA PRO A 18 2.79 -7.60 24.55
C PRO A 18 3.53 -8.36 23.44
N LEU A 19 3.28 -7.99 22.18
CA LEU A 19 3.96 -8.53 20.99
C LEU A 19 3.80 -10.06 20.78
N ASP A 20 2.81 -10.68 21.42
CA ASP A 20 2.44 -12.09 21.23
C ASP A 20 1.17 -12.19 20.36
N TRP A 21 1.27 -12.83 19.21
CA TRP A 21 0.22 -12.86 18.18
C TRP A 21 -0.22 -14.28 17.87
N VAL A 22 -1.51 -14.57 18.08
CA VAL A 22 -2.11 -15.88 17.83
C VAL A 22 -3.05 -15.81 16.61
N PRO A 23 -2.61 -16.24 15.40
CA PRO A 23 -3.37 -16.03 14.16
C PRO A 23 -4.77 -16.67 14.16
N SER A 24 -4.92 -17.87 14.72
CA SER A 24 -6.21 -18.58 14.77
C SER A 24 -7.27 -17.80 15.57
N LYS A 25 -6.86 -17.27 16.74
CA LYS A 25 -7.71 -16.43 17.59
C LYS A 25 -8.08 -15.11 16.91
N MET A 26 -7.13 -14.54 16.17
CA MET A 26 -7.35 -13.31 15.41
C MET A 26 -8.39 -13.49 14.32
N LEU A 27 -8.32 -14.59 13.56
CA LEU A 27 -9.29 -14.88 12.51
C LEU A 27 -10.71 -15.06 13.06
N ILE A 28 -10.87 -15.83 14.16
CA ILE A 28 -12.16 -16.02 14.82
C ILE A 28 -12.76 -14.68 15.27
N GLN A 29 -11.94 -13.81 15.87
CA GLN A 29 -12.41 -12.49 16.30
C GLN A 29 -12.77 -11.58 15.12
N LEU A 30 -12.02 -11.62 14.01
CA LEU A 30 -12.33 -10.81 12.82
C LEU A 30 -13.69 -11.17 12.21
N HIS A 31 -14.04 -12.45 12.19
CA HIS A 31 -15.39 -12.90 11.82
C HIS A 31 -16.45 -12.49 12.85
N ALA A 32 -16.21 -12.79 14.14
CA ALA A 32 -17.17 -12.49 15.21
C ALA A 32 -17.49 -10.99 15.34
N LEU A 33 -16.52 -10.12 15.02
CA LEU A 33 -16.67 -8.66 15.05
C LEU A 33 -17.17 -8.06 13.72
N SER A 34 -17.49 -8.92 12.75
CA SER A 34 -17.95 -8.57 11.41
C SER A 34 -16.99 -7.67 10.63
N VAL A 35 -15.68 -7.77 10.89
CA VAL A 35 -14.67 -6.92 10.23
C VAL A 35 -14.51 -7.32 8.77
N LEU A 36 -14.54 -8.62 8.47
CA LEU A 36 -14.39 -9.14 7.12
C LEU A 36 -15.63 -8.84 6.27
N GLU A 37 -16.81 -9.02 6.86
CA GLU A 37 -18.11 -8.76 6.27
C GLU A 37 -18.28 -7.26 6.00
N ALA A 38 -17.82 -6.38 6.90
CA ALA A 38 -17.82 -4.93 6.66
C ALA A 38 -16.90 -4.54 5.47
N LEU A 39 -15.75 -5.20 5.32
CA LEU A 39 -14.88 -5.00 4.15
C LEU A 39 -15.54 -5.51 2.87
N GLN A 40 -16.24 -6.65 2.91
CA GLN A 40 -16.98 -7.20 1.77
C GLN A 40 -18.13 -6.27 1.35
N LEU A 41 -18.95 -5.83 2.29
CA LEU A 41 -20.04 -4.88 2.05
C LEU A 41 -19.54 -3.58 1.41
N ARG A 42 -18.35 -3.11 1.82
CA ARG A 42 -17.71 -1.92 1.23
C ARG A 42 -17.25 -2.15 -0.21
N GLN A 43 -16.96 -3.39 -0.58
CA GLN A 43 -16.54 -3.78 -1.93
C GLN A 43 -17.73 -4.01 -2.88
N LEU A 44 -18.91 -4.32 -2.33
CA LEU A 44 -20.13 -4.52 -3.13
C LEU A 44 -20.59 -3.23 -3.82
N GLY A 45 -21.02 -3.37 -5.07
CA GLY A 45 -21.44 -2.26 -5.92
C GLY A 45 -20.26 -1.37 -6.32
N TYR A 46 -20.45 -0.05 -6.26
CA TYR A 46 -19.43 0.92 -6.60
C TYR A 46 -18.52 1.20 -5.41
N SER A 47 -17.43 0.43 -5.29
CA SER A 47 -16.46 0.56 -4.18
C SER A 47 -15.48 1.72 -4.37
N TYR A 48 -15.19 2.09 -5.62
CA TYR A 48 -14.43 3.29 -5.95
C TYR A 48 -15.38 4.47 -6.13
N ARG A 49 -15.15 5.55 -5.37
CA ARG A 49 -15.95 6.78 -5.40
C ARG A 49 -15.01 7.96 -5.23
N ARG A 50 -14.79 8.73 -6.29
CA ARG A 50 -13.86 9.88 -6.26
C ARG A 50 -14.43 11.07 -7.00
N PRO A 51 -14.19 12.31 -6.51
CA PRO A 51 -14.49 13.51 -7.28
C PRO A 51 -13.86 13.47 -8.67
N PHE A 52 -14.50 14.09 -9.67
CA PHE A 52 -14.01 14.06 -11.05
C PHE A 52 -12.53 14.49 -11.18
N LYS A 53 -12.13 15.54 -10.47
CA LYS A 53 -10.74 16.03 -10.48
C LYS A 53 -9.74 15.02 -9.91
N GLU A 54 -10.10 14.32 -8.83
CA GLU A 54 -9.25 13.27 -8.24
C GLU A 54 -9.13 12.06 -9.18
N PHE A 55 -10.24 11.65 -9.80
CA PHE A 55 -10.26 10.57 -10.79
C PHE A 55 -9.34 10.90 -11.98
N LEU A 56 -9.49 12.09 -12.55
CA LEU A 56 -8.68 12.54 -13.68
C LEU A 56 -7.20 12.63 -13.31
N PHE A 57 -6.87 13.18 -12.14
CA PHE A 57 -5.48 13.21 -11.68
C PHE A 57 -4.89 11.81 -11.51
N GLN A 58 -5.67 10.88 -10.94
CA GLN A 58 -5.23 9.51 -10.71
C GLN A 58 -4.99 8.76 -12.02
N PHE A 59 -5.90 8.84 -12.98
CA PHE A 59 -5.86 8.06 -14.22
C PHE A 59 -5.39 8.86 -15.46
N LYS A 60 -4.78 10.04 -15.26
CA LYS A 60 -4.39 10.96 -16.34
C LYS A 60 -3.57 10.34 -17.46
N PHE A 61 -2.70 9.38 -17.11
CA PHE A 61 -1.79 8.75 -18.06
C PHE A 61 -2.45 7.76 -19.02
N ILE A 62 -3.74 7.42 -18.81
CA ILE A 62 -4.52 6.65 -19.79
C ILE A 62 -4.74 7.49 -21.04
N ASP A 63 -5.07 8.78 -20.86
CA ASP A 63 -5.24 9.73 -21.95
C ASP A 63 -4.94 11.16 -21.48
N LEU A 64 -3.70 11.60 -21.72
CA LEU A 64 -3.23 12.94 -21.37
C LEU A 64 -3.97 14.04 -22.14
N SER A 65 -4.38 13.75 -23.38
CA SER A 65 -5.07 14.73 -24.23
C SER A 65 -6.44 15.12 -23.68
N VAL A 66 -7.08 14.22 -22.94
CA VAL A 66 -8.37 14.45 -22.28
C VAL A 66 -8.17 14.99 -20.86
N SER A 67 -7.24 14.41 -20.10
CA SER A 67 -7.08 14.73 -18.68
C SER A 67 -6.41 16.09 -18.41
N GLU A 68 -5.54 16.57 -19.30
CA GLU A 68 -4.86 17.87 -19.16
C GLU A 68 -5.54 18.99 -19.98
N ASN A 69 -6.68 18.72 -20.61
CA ASN A 69 -7.37 19.71 -21.41
C ASN A 69 -8.14 20.72 -20.52
N PRO A 70 -7.74 22.01 -20.50
CA PRO A 70 -8.38 23.00 -19.64
C PRO A 70 -9.77 23.43 -20.12
N ASN A 71 -10.12 23.12 -21.38
CA ASN A 71 -11.40 23.52 -21.98
C ASN A 71 -12.53 22.52 -21.71
N LEU A 72 -12.22 21.35 -21.16
CA LEU A 72 -13.23 20.34 -20.83
C LEU A 72 -13.73 20.50 -19.40
N ASP A 73 -15.05 20.38 -19.23
CA ASP A 73 -15.63 20.18 -17.92
C ASP A 73 -15.12 18.85 -17.30
N PRO A 74 -14.76 18.80 -16.01
CA PRO A 74 -14.22 17.59 -15.39
C PRO A 74 -15.12 16.36 -15.52
N LYS A 75 -16.45 16.54 -15.56
CA LYS A 75 -17.37 15.41 -15.77
C LYS A 75 -17.27 14.87 -17.19
N GLU A 76 -17.19 15.77 -18.17
CA GLU A 76 -17.04 15.40 -19.57
C GLU A 76 -15.68 14.75 -19.84
N ALA A 77 -14.60 15.31 -19.29
CA ALA A 77 -13.27 14.72 -19.37
C ALA A 77 -13.24 13.31 -18.75
N ALA A 78 -13.86 13.12 -17.58
CA ALA A 78 -13.95 11.79 -16.96
C ALA A 78 -14.72 10.80 -17.84
N LEU A 79 -15.83 11.21 -18.47
CA LEU A 79 -16.58 10.38 -19.40
C LEU A 79 -15.75 10.00 -20.64
N ARG A 80 -15.05 10.96 -21.23
CA ARG A 80 -14.21 10.71 -22.42
C ARG A 80 -13.07 9.74 -22.10
N LEU A 81 -12.42 9.91 -20.95
CA LEU A 81 -11.37 8.99 -20.48
C LEU A 81 -11.90 7.57 -20.26
N LEU A 82 -13.07 7.42 -19.63
CA LEU A 82 -13.71 6.10 -19.44
C LEU A 82 -14.11 5.44 -20.77
N LYS A 83 -14.47 6.24 -21.78
CA LYS A 83 -14.76 5.73 -23.12
C LYS A 83 -13.48 5.35 -23.87
N SER A 84 -12.41 6.13 -23.76
CA SER A 84 -11.13 5.80 -24.40
C SER A 84 -10.47 4.56 -23.80
N SER A 85 -10.69 4.30 -22.51
CA SER A 85 -10.25 3.08 -21.84
C SER A 85 -11.07 1.83 -22.19
N LYS A 86 -12.11 1.94 -23.03
CA LYS A 86 -13.00 0.84 -23.45
C LYS A 86 -13.63 0.04 -22.30
N LEU A 87 -13.84 0.69 -21.14
CA LEU A 87 -14.43 0.03 -20.00
C LEU A 87 -15.93 -0.21 -20.25
N PRO A 88 -16.50 -1.39 -19.95
CA PRO A 88 -17.92 -1.65 -20.10
C PRO A 88 -18.77 -0.63 -19.31
N SER A 89 -19.87 -0.15 -19.89
CA SER A 89 -20.76 0.82 -19.25
C SER A 89 -21.37 0.34 -17.92
N GLU A 90 -21.38 -0.97 -17.67
CA GLU A 90 -21.87 -1.56 -16.42
C GLU A 90 -20.89 -1.41 -15.25
N GLU A 91 -19.61 -1.15 -15.54
CA GLU A 91 -18.54 -1.09 -14.54
C GLU A 91 -18.39 0.29 -13.90
N TYR A 92 -19.04 1.31 -14.48
CA TYR A 92 -18.95 2.68 -14.02
C TYR A 92 -20.27 3.44 -14.07
N GLN A 93 -20.39 4.45 -13.23
CA GLN A 93 -21.47 5.42 -13.27
C GLN A 93 -20.96 6.81 -12.94
N LEU A 94 -21.47 7.82 -13.64
CA LEU A 94 -21.16 9.22 -13.35
C LEU A 94 -22.26 9.80 -12.47
N GLY A 95 -21.87 10.24 -11.27
CA GLY A 95 -22.76 10.97 -10.37
C GLY A 95 -22.84 12.46 -10.72
N LYS A 96 -23.30 13.25 -9.74
CA LYS A 96 -23.31 14.72 -9.86
C LYS A 96 -21.91 15.32 -9.74
N THR A 97 -21.09 14.81 -8.82
CA THR A 97 -19.76 15.37 -8.49
C THR A 97 -18.63 14.33 -8.53
N MET A 98 -18.96 13.05 -8.69
CA MET A 98 -18.03 11.93 -8.50
C MET A 98 -18.17 10.88 -9.61
N VAL A 99 -17.08 10.17 -9.87
CA VAL A 99 -17.02 8.92 -10.62
C VAL A 99 -17.20 7.76 -9.66
N PHE A 100 -18.08 6.83 -10.02
CA PHE A 100 -18.33 5.59 -9.31
C PHE A 100 -17.85 4.44 -10.18
N LEU A 101 -16.95 3.59 -9.65
CA LEU A 101 -16.51 2.37 -10.34
C LEU A 101 -16.73 1.16 -9.43
N LYS A 102 -17.10 0.04 -10.05
CA LYS A 102 -16.99 -1.27 -9.40
C LYS A 102 -15.51 -1.59 -9.16
N GLN A 103 -15.27 -2.55 -8.26
CA GLN A 103 -13.90 -2.95 -7.92
C GLN A 103 -13.16 -3.52 -9.14
N THR A 104 -13.86 -4.25 -9.99
CA THR A 104 -13.39 -4.83 -11.25
C THR A 104 -12.96 -3.74 -12.22
N GLY A 105 -13.83 -2.79 -12.56
CA GLY A 105 -13.47 -1.69 -13.45
C GLY A 105 -12.34 -0.78 -12.94
N ALA A 106 -12.25 -0.54 -11.62
CA ALA A 106 -11.13 0.20 -11.05
C ALA A 106 -9.78 -0.53 -11.19
N LYS A 107 -9.77 -1.86 -11.05
CA LYS A 107 -8.57 -2.68 -11.27
C LYS A 107 -8.17 -2.67 -12.75
N GLU A 108 -9.13 -2.78 -13.65
CA GLU A 108 -8.90 -2.75 -15.10
C GLU A 108 -8.31 -1.41 -15.55
N LEU A 109 -8.86 -0.28 -15.11
CA LEU A 109 -8.27 1.04 -15.39
C LEU A 109 -6.84 1.17 -14.85
N THR A 110 -6.58 0.63 -13.66
CA THR A 110 -5.23 0.65 -13.08
C THR A 110 -4.25 -0.17 -13.93
N GLN A 111 -4.72 -1.29 -14.48
CA GLN A 111 -3.92 -2.13 -15.38
C GLN A 111 -3.62 -1.43 -16.70
N ILE A 112 -4.64 -0.84 -17.35
CA ILE A 112 -4.47 -0.04 -18.58
C ILE A 112 -3.47 1.09 -18.35
N GLN A 113 -3.59 1.82 -17.24
CA GLN A 113 -2.66 2.89 -16.91
C GLN A 113 -1.22 2.40 -16.74
N ARG A 114 -1.02 1.22 -16.13
CA ARG A 114 0.31 0.61 -16.01
C ARG A 114 0.89 0.25 -17.37
N GLU A 115 0.07 -0.25 -18.29
CA GLU A 115 0.49 -0.55 -19.66
C GLU A 115 0.94 0.72 -20.41
N CYS A 116 0.19 1.82 -20.28
CA CYS A 116 0.58 3.13 -20.81
C CYS A 116 1.91 3.64 -20.24
N LEU A 117 2.24 3.27 -19.00
CA LEU A 117 3.45 3.69 -18.29
C LEU A 117 4.60 2.66 -18.34
N SER A 118 4.43 1.55 -19.08
CA SER A 118 5.40 0.45 -19.13
C SER A 118 6.81 0.88 -19.54
N SER A 119 6.95 1.85 -20.44
CA SER A 119 8.26 2.38 -20.86
C SER A 119 9.01 3.10 -19.73
N TRP A 120 8.30 3.61 -18.72
CA TRP A 120 8.87 4.29 -17.56
C TRP A 120 9.20 3.34 -16.41
N GLU A 121 8.74 2.09 -16.47
CA GLU A 121 8.89 1.10 -15.40
C GLU A 121 10.36 0.88 -14.98
N PRO A 122 11.35 0.74 -15.89
CA PRO A 122 12.74 0.56 -15.49
C PRO A 122 13.29 1.76 -14.73
N LEU A 123 12.95 2.98 -15.16
CA LEU A 123 13.38 4.21 -14.52
C LEU A 123 12.77 4.35 -13.11
N VAL A 124 11.45 4.15 -13.00
CA VAL A 124 10.74 4.22 -11.72
C VAL A 124 11.31 3.17 -10.75
N SER A 125 11.57 1.96 -11.21
CA SER A 125 12.13 0.88 -10.39
C SER A 125 13.51 1.22 -9.82
N VAL A 126 14.41 1.81 -10.63
CA VAL A 126 15.73 2.26 -10.17
C VAL A 126 15.60 3.38 -9.12
N LEU A 127 14.72 4.34 -9.37
CA LEU A 127 14.49 5.46 -8.44
C LEU A 127 13.91 4.98 -7.11
N GLU A 128 12.92 4.10 -7.14
CA GLU A 128 12.33 3.48 -5.95
C GLU A 128 13.36 2.67 -5.17
N ALA A 129 14.17 1.84 -5.85
CA ALA A 129 15.23 1.07 -5.23
C ALA A 129 16.29 1.96 -4.57
N TYR A 130 16.72 3.02 -5.25
CA TYR A 130 17.66 4.00 -4.70
C TYR A 130 17.08 4.68 -3.45
N TYR A 131 15.83 5.14 -3.50
CA TYR A 131 15.18 5.78 -2.38
C TYR A 131 14.98 4.83 -1.20
N ALA A 132 14.54 3.60 -1.47
CA ALA A 132 14.41 2.54 -0.47
C ALA A 132 15.76 2.22 0.20
N GLY A 133 16.83 2.11 -0.59
CA GLY A 133 18.19 1.89 -0.10
C GLY A 133 18.68 3.04 0.80
N ARG A 134 18.46 4.29 0.38
CA ARG A 134 18.81 5.47 1.18
C ARG A 134 18.00 5.54 2.49
N ARG A 135 16.71 5.21 2.44
CA ARG A 135 15.85 5.12 3.63
C ARG A 135 16.33 4.03 4.60
N HIS A 136 16.70 2.85 4.10
CA HIS A 136 17.27 1.77 4.91
C HIS A 136 18.60 2.19 5.55
N LYS A 137 19.53 2.77 4.76
CA LYS A 137 20.80 3.30 5.29
C LYS A 137 20.57 4.31 6.41
N LYS A 138 19.62 5.25 6.26
CA LYS A 138 19.27 6.22 7.30
C LYS A 138 18.74 5.54 8.58
N GLN A 139 17.93 4.49 8.46
CA GLN A 139 17.46 3.71 9.62
C GLN A 139 18.59 2.93 10.29
N LEU A 140 19.52 2.36 9.52
CA LEU A 140 20.71 1.68 10.05
C LEU A 140 21.63 2.65 10.79
N LEU A 141 21.89 3.83 10.21
CA LEU A 141 22.69 4.88 10.84
C LEU A 141 22.10 5.34 12.18
N LYS A 142 20.78 5.41 12.30
CA LYS A 142 20.11 5.68 13.60
C LYS A 142 20.37 4.58 14.64
N LYS A 143 20.57 3.33 14.21
CA LYS A 143 20.86 2.19 15.08
C LYS A 143 22.37 1.97 15.30
N THR A 144 23.24 2.63 14.53
CA THR A 144 24.70 2.47 14.60
C THR A 144 25.28 2.66 16.01
N PRO A 145 24.89 3.67 16.82
CA PRO A 145 25.43 3.82 18.17
C PRO A 145 25.16 2.61 19.07
N PHE A 146 23.96 2.02 18.97
CA PHE A 146 23.61 0.81 19.71
C PHE A 146 24.45 -0.39 19.25
N ILE A 147 24.64 -0.55 17.94
CA ILE A 147 25.46 -1.62 17.35
C ILE A 147 26.92 -1.51 17.82
N ILE A 148 27.50 -0.30 17.77
CA ILE A 148 28.88 -0.06 18.23
C ILE A 148 29.03 -0.45 19.70
N ARG A 149 28.07 -0.07 20.55
CA ARG A 149 28.08 -0.44 21.96
C ARG A 149 27.98 -1.95 22.17
N ALA A 150 27.10 -2.63 21.44
CA ALA A 150 26.98 -4.09 21.49
C ALA A 150 28.29 -4.77 21.06
N GLN A 151 28.90 -4.32 19.95
CA GLN A 151 30.19 -4.82 19.48
C GLN A 151 31.31 -4.60 20.50
N ALA A 152 31.35 -3.45 21.18
CA ALA A 152 32.33 -3.18 22.23
C ALA A 152 32.21 -4.16 23.40
N HIS A 153 30.99 -4.45 23.85
CA HIS A 153 30.75 -5.45 24.90
C HIS A 153 31.14 -6.88 24.46
N ILE A 154 30.82 -7.27 23.22
CA ILE A 154 31.21 -8.58 22.68
C ILE A 154 32.74 -8.72 22.64
N ARG A 155 33.47 -7.71 22.14
CA ARG A 155 34.94 -7.74 22.08
C ARG A 155 35.56 -7.87 23.47
N ARG A 156 35.04 -7.12 24.46
CA ARG A 156 35.47 -7.24 25.85
C ARG A 156 35.27 -8.67 26.38
N HIS A 157 34.09 -9.25 26.18
CA HIS A 157 33.77 -10.60 26.64
C HIS A 157 34.68 -11.68 26.03
N LEU A 158 35.08 -11.54 24.77
CA LEU A 158 36.01 -12.48 24.12
C LEU A 158 37.39 -12.48 24.78
N VAL A 159 37.90 -11.29 25.11
CA VAL A 159 39.18 -11.13 25.83
C VAL A 159 39.08 -11.70 27.24
N ASP A 160 38.01 -11.35 27.97
CA ASP A 160 37.81 -11.79 29.36
C ASP A 160 37.73 -13.33 29.50
N ASN A 161 37.32 -14.05 28.44
CA ASN A 161 37.17 -15.51 28.44
C ASN A 161 38.23 -16.26 27.61
N ASN A 162 39.30 -15.59 27.14
CA ASN A 162 40.35 -16.19 26.30
C ASN A 162 39.81 -16.98 25.08
N VAL A 163 38.67 -16.57 24.53
CA VAL A 163 38.10 -17.19 23.33
C VAL A 163 38.81 -16.60 22.12
N SER A 164 39.87 -17.28 21.65
CA SER A 164 40.48 -16.95 20.37
C SER A 164 39.46 -17.15 19.25
N PRO A 165 39.20 -16.15 18.40
CA PRO A 165 38.35 -16.35 17.24
C PRO A 165 38.96 -17.46 16.39
N ALA A 166 38.19 -18.51 16.11
CA ALA A 166 38.62 -19.54 15.16
C ALA A 166 38.96 -18.86 13.83
N THR A 167 40.11 -19.19 13.25
CA THR A 167 40.55 -18.68 11.96
C THR A 167 39.43 -18.96 10.95
N VAL A 168 38.74 -17.91 10.50
CA VAL A 168 37.71 -18.03 9.46
C VAL A 168 38.44 -18.48 8.20
N GLN A 169 38.37 -19.77 7.88
CA GLN A 169 38.87 -20.27 6.60
C GLN A 169 38.05 -19.57 5.51
N PRO A 170 38.69 -18.91 4.53
CA PRO A 170 37.97 -18.35 3.41
C PRO A 170 37.30 -19.51 2.67
N ALA A 171 35.98 -19.47 2.60
CA ALA A 171 35.20 -20.35 1.72
C ALA A 171 35.56 -19.96 0.28
N PHE A 172 36.48 -20.71 -0.31
CA PHE A 172 36.68 -20.80 -1.76
C PHE A 172 35.68 -21.80 -2.33
#